data_AF-A0A453EZ68-F1
#
_entry.id   AF-A0A453EZ68-F1
#
_cell.length_a   1.000
_cell.length_b   1.000
_cell.length_c   1.000
_cell.angle_alpha   90.00
_cell.angle_beta   90.00
_cell.angle_gamma   90.00
#
_symmetry.space_group_name_H-M   'P 1'
#
loop_
_entity.id
_entity.type
_entity.pdbx_description
1 polymer ?
#
loop_
_entity_poly.entity_id
_entity_poly.type
_entity_poly.pdbx_seq_one_letter_code
_entity_poly.pdbx_strand_id
1 'polypeptide(L)'
;MQAIRKHKFVHILDDPGSADLSAYVDFAAIKHSAMEASDDISVHGPMTQSQLLGSLGINFRVEALMQNCDEKQAESLRTGYWRLVGDGEAPFWEGPDDQTPIGMGSRYLAMAIVNKKQGSPVPF
;
A
#
# COMPACT_ATOMS: atom_id res chain seq x y z
N MET A 1 8.97 15.20 -2.51
CA MET A 1 9.76 14.89 -1.29
C MET A 1 8.97 15.41 -0.10
N GLN A 2 8.93 14.66 1.00
CA GLN A 2 8.16 14.95 2.21
C GLN A 2 9.00 14.57 3.44
N ALA A 3 8.81 15.29 4.54
CA ALA A 3 9.40 14.93 5.84
C ALA A 3 8.30 14.47 6.80
N ILE A 4 8.53 13.35 7.50
CA ILE A 4 7.57 12.78 8.45
C ILE A 4 8.24 12.70 9.82
N ARG A 5 7.59 13.27 10.84
CA ARG A 5 8.02 13.18 12.25
C ARG A 5 6.80 12.93 13.13
N LYS A 6 6.88 11.92 14.02
CA LYS A 6 5.77 11.53 14.92
C LYS A 6 4.42 11.39 14.21
N HIS A 7 4.41 10.69 13.06
CA HIS A 7 3.22 10.45 12.23
C HIS A 7 2.54 11.71 11.66
N LYS A 8 3.25 12.84 11.57
CA LYS A 8 2.77 14.07 10.94
C LYS A 8 3.73 14.55 9.87
N PHE A 9 3.19 15.15 8.82
CA PHE A 9 3.99 15.88 7.83
C PHE A 9 4.58 17.12 8.48
N VAL A 10 5.89 17.29 8.36
CA VAL A 10 6.61 18.48 8.81
C VAL A 10 7.30 19.15 7.63
N HIS A 11 7.66 20.41 7.79
CA HIS A 11 8.42 21.11 6.77
C HIS A 11 9.81 20.49 6.64
N ILE A 12 10.32 20.32 5.42
CA ILE A 12 11.60 19.64 5.15
C ILE A 12 12.80 20.30 5.85
N LEU A 13 12.75 21.62 6.03
CA LEU A 13 13.80 22.40 6.69
C LEU A 13 13.56 22.59 8.20
N ASP A 14 12.52 21.98 8.76
CA ASP A 14 12.24 22.06 10.19
C ASP A 14 13.08 21.04 10.98
N ASP A 15 14.12 21.53 11.65
CA ASP A 15 15.09 20.76 12.43
C ASP A 15 15.72 19.58 11.62
N PRO A 16 16.55 19.88 10.61
CA PRO A 16 17.11 18.87 9.71
C PRO A 16 17.85 17.75 10.44
N GLY A 17 17.55 16.50 10.07
CA GLY A 17 18.07 15.30 10.72
C GLY A 17 17.15 14.71 11.80
N SER A 18 16.11 15.43 12.24
CA SER A 18 15.15 14.91 13.24
C SER A 18 13.84 14.34 12.65
N ALA A 19 13.70 14.36 11.31
CA ALA A 19 12.56 13.81 10.59
C ALA A 19 13.04 12.83 9.51
N ASP A 20 12.21 11.82 9.22
CA ASP A 20 12.46 10.88 8.13
C ASP A 20 12.05 11.52 6.79
N LEU A 21 12.91 11.39 5.77
CA LEU A 21 12.69 11.97 4.44
C LEU A 21 12.21 10.88 3.48
N SER A 22 11.03 11.10 2.90
CA SER A 22 10.42 10.20 1.93
C SER A 22 10.05 10.93 0.63
N ALA A 23 9.84 10.17 -0.44
CA ALA A 23 9.36 10.70 -1.72
C ALA A 23 8.44 9.68 -2.39
N TYR A 24 7.55 10.18 -3.25
CA TYR A 24 6.79 9.32 -4.14
C TYR A 24 7.73 8.63 -5.13
N VAL A 25 7.49 7.35 -5.34
CA VAL A 25 8.22 6.55 -6.32
C VAL A 25 7.72 6.88 -7.72
N ASP A 26 8.64 7.21 -8.63
CA ASP A 26 8.33 7.38 -10.05
C ASP A 26 8.33 6.01 -10.75
N PHE A 27 7.17 5.36 -10.78
CA PHE A 27 7.00 4.07 -11.44
C PHE A 27 7.18 4.15 -12.96
N ALA A 28 6.93 5.30 -13.59
CA ALA A 28 7.12 5.46 -15.03
C ALA A 28 8.62 5.44 -15.37
N ALA A 29 9.43 6.15 -14.58
CA ALA A 29 10.89 6.12 -14.72
C ALA A 29 11.45 4.70 -14.49
N ILE A 30 11.00 4.00 -13.43
CA ILE A 30 11.43 2.61 -13.16
C ILE A 30 11.10 1.70 -14.35
N LYS A 31 9.87 1.78 -14.87
CA LYS A 31 9.44 0.98 -16.03
C LYS A 31 10.34 1.25 -17.25
N HIS A 32 10.59 2.52 -17.54
CA HIS A 32 11.43 2.91 -18.66
C HIS A 32 12.85 2.35 -18.53
N SER A 33 13.51 2.57 -17.40
CA SER A 33 14.86 2.06 -17.16
C SER A 33 14.95 0.53 -17.18
N ALA A 34 13.94 -0.17 -16.66
CA ALA A 34 13.90 -1.63 -16.69
C ALA A 34 13.78 -2.19 -18.12
N MET A 35 12.97 -1.53 -18.97
CA MET A 35 12.80 -1.94 -20.37
C MET A 35 14.05 -1.63 -21.22
N GLU A 36 14.81 -0.58 -20.91
CA GLU A 36 16.07 -0.29 -21.60
C GLU A 36 17.21 -1.24 -21.21
N ALA A 37 17.16 -1.81 -20.00
CA ALA A 37 18.23 -2.67 -19.49
C ALA A 37 18.36 -3.99 -20.27
N SER A 38 17.25 -4.54 -20.78
CA SER A 38 17.26 -5.79 -21.56
C SER A 38 15.94 -6.05 -22.28
N ASP A 39 16.03 -6.56 -23.51
CA ASP A 39 14.88 -7.05 -24.28
C ASP A 39 14.20 -8.29 -23.65
N ASP A 40 14.85 -8.98 -22.71
CA ASP A 40 14.30 -10.15 -22.02
C ASP A 40 13.42 -9.79 -20.80
N ILE A 41 13.20 -8.49 -20.52
CA ILE A 41 12.44 -8.01 -19.35
C ILE A 41 11.00 -7.61 -19.73
N SER A 42 10.02 -8.01 -18.93
CA SER A 42 8.67 -7.44 -18.93
C SER A 42 8.38 -6.73 -17.61
N VAL A 43 7.64 -5.63 -17.70
CA VAL A 43 7.22 -4.83 -16.55
C VAL A 43 5.70 -4.81 -16.50
N HIS A 44 5.14 -5.17 -15.35
CA HIS A 44 3.70 -5.21 -15.11
C HIS A 44 3.29 -4.21 -14.02
N GLY A 45 2.15 -3.55 -14.23
CA GLY A 45 1.69 -2.45 -13.38
C GLY A 45 2.20 -1.06 -13.80
N PRO A 46 2.16 -0.06 -12.90
CA PRO A 46 1.74 -0.22 -11.51
C PRO A 46 0.24 -0.47 -11.37
N MET A 47 -0.15 -1.20 -10.33
CA MET A 47 -1.54 -1.31 -9.87
C MET A 47 -1.64 -0.85 -8.42
N THR A 48 -2.83 -0.51 -7.95
CA THR A 48 -2.99 -0.06 -6.56
C THR A 48 -2.83 -1.21 -5.58
N GLN A 49 -2.43 -0.91 -4.34
CA GLN A 49 -2.34 -1.89 -3.27
C GLN A 49 -3.68 -2.59 -3.03
N SER A 50 -4.78 -1.83 -3.10
CA SER A 50 -6.14 -2.39 -2.98
C SER A 50 -6.41 -3.42 -4.07
N GLN A 51 -6.09 -3.11 -5.33
CA GLN A 51 -6.24 -4.05 -6.45
C GLN A 51 -5.35 -5.28 -6.27
N LEU A 52 -4.09 -5.10 -5.88
CA LEU A 52 -3.14 -6.21 -5.71
C LEU A 52 -3.64 -7.19 -4.64
N LEU A 53 -3.95 -6.67 -3.45
CA LEU A 53 -4.39 -7.48 -2.32
C LEU A 53 -5.76 -8.11 -2.59
N GLY A 54 -6.66 -7.37 -3.25
CA GLY A 54 -7.93 -7.88 -3.74
C GLY A 54 -7.77 -9.11 -4.64
N SER A 55 -6.92 -9.00 -5.66
CA SER A 55 -6.64 -10.12 -6.58
C SER A 55 -5.89 -11.29 -5.93
N LEU A 56 -5.14 -11.06 -4.85
CA LEU A 56 -4.54 -12.12 -4.03
C LEU A 56 -5.53 -12.77 -3.04
N GLY A 57 -6.77 -12.30 -2.99
CA GLY A 57 -7.83 -12.90 -2.18
C GLY A 57 -7.87 -12.43 -0.73
N ILE A 58 -7.43 -11.19 -0.43
CA ILE A 58 -7.50 -10.64 0.93
C ILE A 58 -8.91 -10.65 1.51
N ASN A 59 -9.95 -10.48 0.67
CA ASN A 59 -11.35 -10.50 1.09
C ASN A 59 -11.74 -11.87 1.67
N PHE A 60 -11.41 -12.96 0.96
CA PHE A 60 -11.64 -14.31 1.45
C PHE A 60 -10.86 -14.58 2.74
N ARG A 61 -9.63 -14.05 2.83
CA ARG A 61 -8.79 -14.25 4.00
C ARG A 61 -9.36 -13.55 5.23
N VAL A 62 -9.82 -12.31 5.10
CA VAL A 62 -10.41 -11.57 6.23
C VAL A 62 -11.72 -12.22 6.67
N GLU A 63 -12.59 -12.64 5.75
CA GLU A 63 -13.82 -13.37 6.07
C GLU A 63 -13.53 -14.65 6.88
N ALA A 64 -12.56 -15.46 6.45
CA ALA A 64 -12.17 -16.67 7.17
C ALA A 64 -11.59 -16.39 8.57
N LEU A 65 -10.85 -15.29 8.73
CA LEU A 65 -10.30 -14.88 10.03
C LEU A 65 -11.40 -14.40 10.98
N MET A 66 -12.40 -13.70 10.45
CA MET A 66 -13.52 -13.17 11.24
C MET A 66 -14.42 -14.27 11.83
N GLN A 67 -14.38 -15.50 11.29
CA GLN A 67 -15.17 -16.61 11.82
C GLN A 67 -14.71 -17.12 13.19
N ASN A 68 -13.45 -16.90 13.56
CA ASN A 68 -12.84 -17.49 14.77
C ASN A 68 -12.24 -16.43 15.70
N CYS A 69 -12.51 -15.15 15.47
CA CYS A 69 -11.92 -14.07 16.23
C CYS A 69 -12.77 -13.68 17.44
N ASP A 70 -12.12 -13.26 18.52
CA ASP A 70 -12.79 -12.49 19.57
C ASP A 70 -13.09 -11.06 19.09
N GLU A 71 -13.83 -10.30 19.89
CA GLU A 71 -14.27 -8.94 19.54
C GLU A 71 -13.09 -7.98 19.29
N LYS A 72 -12.03 -8.09 20.09
CA LYS A 72 -10.82 -7.26 19.96
C LYS A 72 -10.06 -7.59 18.68
N GLN A 73 -9.98 -8.87 18.33
CA GLN A 73 -9.38 -9.33 17.10
C GLN A 73 -10.22 -8.91 15.88
N ALA A 74 -11.55 -8.99 15.97
CA ALA A 74 -12.46 -8.53 14.92
C ALA A 74 -12.25 -7.05 14.59
N GLU A 75 -12.16 -6.21 15.62
CA GLU A 75 -11.89 -4.77 15.48
C GLU A 75 -10.52 -4.51 14.84
N SER A 76 -9.49 -5.24 15.30
CA SER A 76 -8.14 -5.14 14.75
C SER A 76 -8.09 -5.56 13.27
N LEU A 77 -8.78 -6.65 12.91
CA LEU A 77 -8.88 -7.14 11.53
C LEU A 77 -9.60 -6.14 10.64
N ARG A 78 -10.75 -5.61 11.07
CA ARG A 78 -11.53 -4.61 10.32
C ARG A 78 -10.71 -3.35 10.07
N THR A 79 -10.05 -2.84 11.11
CA THR A 79 -9.19 -1.66 11.04
C THR A 79 -7.97 -1.90 10.14
N GLY A 80 -7.28 -3.02 10.31
CA GLY A 80 -6.12 -3.40 9.51
C GLY A 80 -6.46 -3.59 8.04
N TYR A 81 -7.58 -4.27 7.76
CA TYR A 81 -8.10 -4.44 6.40
C TYR A 81 -8.37 -3.09 5.75
N TRP A 82 -9.09 -2.17 6.43
CA TRP A 82 -9.37 -0.85 5.88
C TRP A 82 -8.10 -0.05 5.58
N ARG A 83 -7.13 -0.06 6.51
CA ARG A 83 -5.83 0.59 6.28
C ARG A 83 -5.14 0.06 5.02
N LEU A 84 -5.30 -1.23 4.71
CA LEU A 84 -4.65 -1.85 3.54
C LEU A 84 -5.40 -1.59 2.23
N VAL A 85 -6.72 -1.70 2.19
CA VAL A 85 -7.47 -1.69 0.90
C VAL A 85 -8.43 -0.52 0.73
N GLY A 86 -8.80 0.14 1.83
CA GLY A 86 -9.69 1.30 1.82
C GLY A 86 -9.00 2.55 1.30
N ASP A 87 -9.79 3.58 1.04
CA ASP A 87 -9.32 4.93 0.71
C ASP A 87 -9.97 5.95 1.65
N GLY A 88 -9.18 6.92 2.09
CA GLY A 88 -9.61 7.93 3.05
C GLY A 88 -9.91 7.38 4.46
N GLU A 89 -10.66 8.16 5.22
CA GLU A 89 -11.06 7.84 6.60
C GLU A 89 -11.96 6.59 6.67
N ALA A 90 -11.80 5.79 7.72
CA ALA A 90 -12.62 4.61 7.96
C ALA A 90 -14.08 4.99 8.27
N PRO A 91 -15.07 4.60 7.44
CA PRO A 91 -16.46 5.02 7.61
C PRO A 91 -17.16 4.34 8.80
N PHE A 92 -16.52 3.34 9.41
CA PHE A 92 -17.03 2.56 10.54
C PHE A 92 -16.35 2.91 11.87
N TRP A 93 -15.48 3.93 11.88
CA TRP A 93 -14.76 4.34 13.10
C TRP A 93 -15.68 5.15 14.01
N GLU A 94 -15.74 4.77 15.28
CA GLU A 94 -16.57 5.42 16.30
C GLU A 94 -15.72 6.05 17.44
N GLY A 95 -14.39 5.97 17.33
CA GLY A 95 -13.46 6.55 18.29
C GLY A 95 -13.13 8.02 18.00
N PRO A 96 -12.13 8.60 18.69
CA PRO A 96 -11.69 9.98 18.45
C PRO A 96 -11.26 10.24 17.01
N ASP A 97 -11.61 11.41 16.46
CA ASP A 97 -11.32 11.81 15.07
C ASP A 97 -9.81 11.79 14.75
N ASP A 98 -8.96 12.12 15.73
CA ASP A 98 -7.51 12.14 15.58
C ASP A 98 -6.87 10.75 15.52
N GLN A 99 -7.65 9.71 15.78
CA GLN A 99 -7.26 8.30 15.72
C GLN A 99 -7.91 7.54 14.56
N THR A 100 -8.71 8.21 13.73
CA THR A 100 -9.42 7.59 12.60
C THR A 100 -8.44 6.88 11.67
N PRO A 101 -8.59 5.56 11.45
CA PRO A 101 -7.73 4.83 10.53
C PRO A 101 -7.87 5.37 9.10
N ILE A 102 -6.74 5.66 8.47
CA ILE A 102 -6.69 6.13 7.07
C ILE A 102 -6.33 4.97 6.15
N GLY A 103 -7.18 4.74 5.15
CA GLY A 103 -6.97 3.80 4.07
C GLY A 103 -5.81 4.21 3.17
N MET A 104 -4.99 3.22 2.80
CA MET A 104 -3.79 3.41 1.97
C MET A 104 -3.91 2.71 0.61
N GLY A 105 -5.08 2.13 0.31
CA GLY A 105 -5.29 1.24 -0.82
C GLY A 105 -5.02 1.87 -2.19
N SER A 106 -5.29 3.17 -2.35
CA SER A 106 -5.02 3.94 -3.58
C SER A 106 -3.65 4.63 -3.57
N ARG A 107 -3.07 4.86 -2.39
CA ARG A 107 -1.81 5.60 -2.21
C ARG A 107 -0.58 4.75 -2.48
N TYR A 108 -0.64 3.48 -2.10
CA TYR A 108 0.43 2.52 -2.33
C TYR A 108 0.18 1.81 -3.67
N LEU A 109 1.26 1.62 -4.41
CA LEU A 109 1.24 0.98 -5.72
C LEU A 109 2.23 -0.19 -5.73
N ALA A 110 1.95 -1.17 -6.56
CA ALA A 110 2.82 -2.32 -6.78
C ALA A 110 3.15 -2.46 -8.26
N MET A 111 4.38 -2.89 -8.55
CA MET A 111 4.90 -3.17 -9.89
C MET A 111 5.75 -4.44 -9.83
N ALA A 112 5.71 -5.23 -10.89
CA ALA A 112 6.56 -6.41 -11.05
C ALA A 112 7.46 -6.26 -12.28
N ILE A 113 8.75 -6.59 -12.12
CA ILE A 113 9.72 -6.66 -13.20
C ILE A 113 10.19 -8.11 -13.26
N VAL A 114 9.97 -8.78 -14.38
CA VAL A 114 10.25 -10.20 -14.53
C VAL A 114 10.95 -10.50 -15.85
N ASN A 115 11.58 -11.66 -15.93
CA ASN A 115 12.05 -12.18 -17.21
C ASN A 115 10.84 -12.65 -18.04
N LYS A 116 10.76 -12.25 -19.30
CA LYS A 116 9.67 -12.60 -20.24
C LYS A 116 9.44 -14.11 -20.34
N LYS A 117 10.47 -14.93 -20.14
CA LYS A 117 10.39 -16.40 -20.18
C LYS A 117 9.58 -17.00 -19.02
N GLN A 118 9.35 -16.24 -17.95
CA GLN A 118 8.60 -16.69 -16.76
C GLN A 118 7.08 -16.39 -16.87
N GLY A 119 6.63 -15.70 -17.92
CA GLY A 119 5.23 -15.31 -18.09
C GLY A 119 4.80 -14.15 -17.19
N SER A 120 3.49 -13.91 -17.11
CA SER A 120 2.92 -12.83 -16.28
C SER A 120 2.93 -13.24 -14.79
N PRO A 121 3.48 -12.41 -13.89
CA PRO A 121 3.51 -12.72 -12.46
C PRO A 121 2.13 -12.55 -11.86
N VAL A 122 1.66 -13.51 -11.06
CA VAL A 122 0.39 -13.37 -10.33
C VAL A 122 0.51 -12.24 -9.30
N PRO A 123 -0.49 -11.34 -9.14
CA PRO A 123 -1.76 -11.25 -9.86
C PRO A 123 -1.78 -10.15 -10.94
N PHE A 124 -0.62 -9.80 -11.48
CA PHE A 124 -0.43 -8.72 -12.45
C PHE A 124 -0.82 -9.11 -13.88
#